data_AF-A0A381XXN3-F1
#
_entry.id   AF-A0A381XXN3-F1
#
_cell.length_a   1.000
_cell.length_b   1.000
_cell.length_c   1.000
_cell.angle_alpha   90.00
_cell.angle_beta   90.00
_cell.angle_gamma   90.00
#
_symmetry.space_group_name_H-M   'P 1'
#
loop_
_entity.id
_entity.type
_entity.pdbx_description
1 polymer ?
#
loop_
_entity_poly.entity_id
_entity_poly.type
_entity_poly.pdbx_seq_one_letter_code
_entity_poly.pdbx_strand_id
1 'polypeptide(L)'
;MAVFEMAGASADRIHVNRLVSGEANLEDYQIMAVPGGFSFGDHLGSGRLMGNRLRFGLREQVLEFVRAGKPVIGICNGFQVLIKMGLLPGDDEVSLTQTASLALNDSGHYEDRWVTLEFDTNSPCIWTKGMDRIRVPVRHGEGKFVTDDATLLDKWAASG
;
A
#
# COMPACT_ATOMS: atom_id res chain seq x y z
N MET A 1 10.26 8.45 6.70
CA MET A 1 10.98 8.85 7.92
C MET A 1 10.52 10.22 8.38
N ALA A 2 10.94 11.32 7.74
CA ALA A 2 10.64 12.68 8.20
C ALA A 2 9.17 12.92 8.64
N VAL A 3 8.17 12.48 7.85
CA VAL A 3 6.76 12.69 8.21
C VAL A 3 6.33 11.94 9.48
N PHE A 4 6.89 10.74 9.72
CA PHE A 4 6.62 9.96 10.93
C PHE A 4 7.34 10.56 12.14
N GLU A 5 8.56 11.05 11.95
CA GLU A 5 9.33 11.76 12.99
C GLU A 5 8.64 13.07 13.39
N MET A 6 8.13 13.83 12.41
CA MET A 6 7.32 15.03 12.66
C MET A 6 6.03 14.71 13.42
N ALA A 7 5.47 13.51 13.23
CA ALA A 7 4.32 13.02 13.98
C ALA A 7 4.69 12.42 15.35
N GLY A 8 5.98 12.43 15.74
CA GLY A 8 6.47 11.99 17.03
C GLY A 8 6.93 10.52 17.11
N ALA A 9 7.01 9.80 16.00
CA ALA A 9 7.52 8.43 15.96
C ALA A 9 9.05 8.38 15.80
N SER A 10 9.68 7.30 16.27
CA SER A 10 11.02 6.91 15.82
C SER A 10 10.90 6.11 14.53
N ALA A 11 11.64 6.47 13.49
CA ALA A 11 11.48 5.87 12.17
C ALA A 11 12.81 5.31 11.62
N ASP A 12 12.84 4.00 11.37
CA ASP A 12 13.98 3.35 10.75
C ASP A 12 13.77 3.10 9.26
N ARG A 13 14.87 3.19 8.50
CA ARG A 13 14.93 2.78 7.10
C ARG A 13 15.47 1.36 6.99
N ILE A 14 14.56 0.41 6.84
CA ILE A 14 14.91 -1.01 6.72
C ILE A 14 14.86 -1.45 5.27
N HIS A 15 15.99 -1.96 4.78
CA HIS A 15 16.03 -2.61 3.48
C HIS A 15 15.39 -4.01 3.58
N VAL A 16 14.54 -4.39 2.63
CA VAL A 16 13.76 -5.64 2.64
C VAL A 16 14.62 -6.89 2.91
N ASN A 17 15.84 -6.93 2.37
CA ASN A 17 16.76 -8.06 2.58
C ASN A 17 17.12 -8.27 4.06
N ARG A 18 17.16 -7.22 4.90
CA ARG A 18 17.45 -7.35 6.34
C ARG A 18 16.32 -8.06 7.08
N LEU A 19 15.08 -7.84 6.65
CA LEU A 19 13.92 -8.58 7.16
C LEU A 19 13.95 -10.03 6.68
N VAL A 20 14.30 -10.26 5.42
CA VAL A 20 14.35 -11.62 4.83
C VAL A 20 15.49 -12.44 5.43
N SER A 21 16.62 -11.82 5.77
CA SER A 21 17.76 -12.49 6.41
C SER A 21 17.60 -12.65 7.93
N GLY A 22 16.53 -12.12 8.54
CA GLY A 22 16.34 -12.12 9.98
C GLY A 22 17.28 -11.19 10.76
N GLU A 23 17.95 -10.25 10.08
CA GLU A 23 18.78 -9.22 10.73
C GLU A 23 17.91 -8.14 11.40
N ALA A 24 16.68 -7.98 10.93
CA ALA A 24 15.63 -7.18 11.55
C ALA A 24 14.33 -7.98 11.52
N ASN A 25 13.44 -7.75 12.49
CA ASN A 25 12.13 -8.39 12.52
C ASN A 25 11.03 -7.33 12.42
N LEU A 26 9.97 -7.63 11.65
CA LEU A 26 8.85 -6.70 11.51
C LEU A 26 8.05 -6.55 12.82
N GLU A 27 8.11 -7.54 13.70
CA GLU A 27 7.43 -7.53 15.01
C GLU A 27 7.93 -6.42 15.94
N ASP A 28 9.19 -6.00 15.77
CA ASP A 28 9.84 -4.93 16.55
C ASP A 28 9.22 -3.54 16.28
N TYR A 29 8.41 -3.43 15.22
CA TYR A 29 7.81 -2.18 14.78
C TYR A 29 6.30 -2.13 15.07
N GLN A 30 5.78 -0.91 15.13
CA GLN A 30 4.35 -0.64 15.34
C GLN A 30 3.65 -0.18 14.05
N ILE A 31 4.40 0.36 13.08
CA ILE A 31 3.87 0.86 11.81
C ILE A 31 4.75 0.35 10.67
N MET A 32 4.13 -0.20 9.63
CA MET A 32 4.82 -0.56 8.38
C MET A 32 4.47 0.46 7.29
N ALA A 33 5.46 1.18 6.80
CA ALA A 33 5.29 2.12 5.69
C ALA A 33 6.11 1.66 4.47
N VAL A 34 5.42 1.37 3.37
CA VAL A 34 6.05 1.07 2.07
C VAL A 34 6.07 2.37 1.25
N PRO A 35 7.25 3.00 1.08
CA PRO A 35 7.34 4.27 0.38
C PRO A 35 7.11 4.13 -1.12
N GLY A 36 6.82 5.26 -1.78
CA GLY A 36 6.81 5.34 -3.24
C GLY A 36 8.22 5.34 -3.85
N GLY A 37 8.29 5.20 -5.17
CA GLY A 37 9.54 5.14 -5.94
C GLY A 37 9.37 4.31 -7.20
N PHE A 38 10.49 3.87 -7.78
CA PHE A 38 10.55 2.93 -8.90
C PHE A 38 11.23 1.65 -8.43
N SER A 39 10.50 0.79 -7.72
CA SER A 39 11.06 -0.48 -7.27
C SER A 39 11.47 -1.32 -8.48
N PHE A 40 12.79 -1.47 -8.70
CA PHE A 40 13.39 -2.19 -9.83
C PHE A 40 13.11 -1.62 -11.24
N GLY A 41 12.88 -0.31 -11.34
CA GLY A 41 12.75 0.39 -12.63
C GLY A 41 11.50 0.03 -13.44
N ASP A 42 10.50 -0.60 -12.80
CA ASP A 42 9.20 -0.98 -13.37
C ASP A 42 9.24 -1.83 -14.67
N HIS A 43 10.41 -2.35 -15.05
CA HIS A 43 10.62 -3.11 -16.29
C HIS A 43 9.80 -4.41 -16.39
N LEU A 44 9.25 -4.91 -15.28
CA LEU A 44 8.41 -6.12 -15.21
C LEU A 44 7.01 -5.84 -14.63
N GLY A 45 6.58 -4.58 -14.63
CA GLY A 45 5.35 -4.09 -14.02
C GLY A 45 5.60 -3.53 -12.61
N SER A 46 5.05 -2.35 -12.35
CA SER A 46 5.42 -1.54 -11.18
C SER A 46 5.16 -2.26 -9.86
N GLY A 47 6.20 -2.42 -9.02
CA GLY A 47 6.08 -3.06 -7.71
C GLY A 47 5.92 -4.59 -7.69
N ARG A 48 5.88 -5.28 -8.85
CA ARG A 48 5.65 -6.74 -8.94
C ARG A 48 6.74 -7.58 -8.27
N LEU A 49 8.01 -7.24 -8.51
CA LEU A 49 9.13 -7.99 -7.94
C LEU A 49 9.23 -7.83 -6.42
N MET A 50 9.00 -6.61 -5.92
CA MET A 50 8.98 -6.33 -4.49
C MET A 50 7.77 -7.01 -3.81
N GLY A 51 6.58 -6.95 -4.43
CA GLY A 51 5.39 -7.66 -3.97
C GLY A 51 5.63 -9.17 -3.84
N ASN A 52 6.24 -9.80 -4.84
CA ASN A 52 6.62 -11.22 -4.77
C ASN A 52 7.65 -11.51 -3.68
N ARG A 53 8.69 -10.69 -3.53
CA ARG A 53 9.69 -10.87 -2.46
C ARG A 53 9.07 -10.80 -1.08
N LEU A 54 8.17 -9.85 -0.84
CA LEU A 54 7.48 -9.76 0.44
C LEU A 54 6.50 -10.94 0.61
N ARG A 55 5.77 -11.32 -0.45
CA ARG A 55 4.80 -12.44 -0.43
C ARG A 55 5.42 -13.82 -0.21
N PHE A 56 6.69 -14.01 -0.58
CA PHE A 56 7.37 -15.31 -0.41
C PHE A 56 8.45 -15.29 0.69
N GLY A 57 9.06 -14.14 0.96
CA GLY A 57 10.14 -14.01 1.94
C GLY A 57 9.72 -13.42 3.28
N LEU A 58 8.60 -12.69 3.34
CA LEU A 58 8.09 -12.01 4.56
C LEU A 58 6.61 -12.28 4.81
N ARG A 59 6.07 -13.36 4.22
CA ARG A 59 4.63 -13.68 4.29
C ARG A 59 4.13 -13.74 5.72
N GLU A 60 4.77 -14.58 6.53
CA GLU A 60 4.38 -14.84 7.91
C GLU A 60 4.49 -13.56 8.73
N GLN A 61 5.62 -12.86 8.64
CA GLN A 61 5.84 -11.59 9.35
C GLN A 61 4.78 -10.53 9.00
N VAL A 62 4.45 -10.37 7.72
CA VAL A 62 3.42 -9.39 7.28
C VAL A 62 2.02 -9.81 7.76
N LEU A 63 1.68 -11.10 7.63
CA LEU A 63 0.38 -11.60 8.09
C LEU A 63 0.22 -11.43 9.60
N GLU A 64 1.24 -11.76 10.39
CA GLU A 64 1.25 -11.57 11.84
C GLU A 64 1.14 -10.10 12.23
N PHE A 65 1.89 -9.23 11.55
CA PHE A 65 1.84 -7.79 11.78
C PHE A 65 0.43 -7.22 11.55
N VAL A 66 -0.20 -7.59 10.44
CA VAL A 66 -1.56 -7.12 10.09
C VAL A 66 -2.61 -7.74 11.01
N ARG A 67 -2.50 -9.03 11.34
CA ARG A 67 -3.40 -9.72 12.29
C ARG A 67 -3.30 -9.16 13.70
N ALA A 68 -2.14 -8.62 14.08
CA ALA A 68 -1.96 -7.88 15.33
C ALA A 68 -2.61 -6.48 15.31
N GLY A 69 -3.29 -6.09 14.22
CA GLY A 69 -3.94 -4.80 14.07
C GLY A 69 -2.97 -3.63 13.89
N LYS A 70 -1.70 -3.90 13.57
CA LYS A 70 -0.69 -2.87 13.41
C LYS A 70 -0.87 -2.12 12.08
N PRO A 71 -0.81 -0.77 12.07
CA PRO A 71 -1.05 0.00 10.86
C PRO A 71 -0.06 -0.25 9.73
N VAL A 72 -0.60 -0.37 8.52
CA VAL A 72 0.17 -0.45 7.27
C VAL A 72 -0.23 0.70 6.35
N ILE A 73 0.76 1.31 5.68
CA ILE A 73 0.52 2.32 4.65
C ILE A 73 1.44 2.10 3.44
N GLY A 74 0.88 2.14 2.23
CA GLY A 74 1.62 2.09 0.98
C GLY A 74 1.35 3.36 0.16
N ILE A 75 2.39 4.07 -0.26
CA ILE A 75 2.25 5.35 -0.98
C ILE A 75 2.74 5.17 -2.42
N CYS A 76 1.90 5.50 -3.40
CA CYS A 76 2.22 5.36 -4.83
C CYS A 76 2.69 3.93 -5.18
N ASN A 77 4.00 3.73 -5.43
CA ASN A 77 4.56 2.41 -5.66
C ASN A 77 4.42 1.46 -4.47
N GLY A 78 4.42 1.99 -3.24
CA GLY A 78 4.13 1.17 -2.07
C GLY A 78 2.73 0.57 -2.09
N PHE A 79 1.72 1.34 -2.55
CA PHE A 79 0.36 0.82 -2.72
C PHE A 79 0.31 -0.29 -3.78
N GLN A 80 1.02 -0.10 -4.91
CA GLN A 80 1.15 -1.12 -5.95
C GLN A 80 1.79 -2.41 -5.41
N VAL A 81 2.81 -2.29 -4.55
CA VAL A 81 3.45 -3.44 -3.90
C VAL A 81 2.47 -4.20 -3.00
N LEU A 82 1.70 -3.48 -2.17
CA LEU A 82 0.74 -4.09 -1.24
C LEU A 82 -0.44 -4.76 -1.98
N ILE A 83 -0.92 -4.14 -3.07
CA ILE A 83 -1.94 -4.76 -3.94
C ILE A 83 -1.38 -6.01 -4.63
N LYS A 84 -0.18 -5.95 -5.21
CA LYS A 84 0.42 -7.11 -5.91
C LYS A 84 0.83 -8.23 -4.96
N MET A 85 1.07 -7.92 -3.68
CA MET A 85 1.22 -8.91 -2.62
C MET A 85 -0.10 -9.64 -2.35
N GLY A 86 -1.24 -9.00 -2.63
CA GLY A 86 -2.58 -9.45 -2.27
C GLY A 86 -3.00 -9.08 -0.86
N LEU A 87 -2.33 -8.11 -0.23
CA LEU A 87 -2.72 -7.60 1.08
C LEU A 87 -3.85 -6.57 0.98
N LEU A 88 -3.83 -5.77 -0.09
CA LEU A 88 -4.87 -4.80 -0.41
C LEU A 88 -5.73 -5.32 -1.58
N PRO A 89 -7.02 -4.95 -1.64
CA PRO A 89 -7.74 -4.00 -0.77
C PRO A 89 -8.10 -4.52 0.63
N GLY A 90 -7.86 -5.81 0.90
CA GLY A 90 -8.12 -6.42 2.20
C GLY A 90 -9.58 -6.88 2.28
N ASP A 91 -9.76 -8.20 2.34
CA ASP A 91 -11.07 -8.82 2.47
C ASP A 91 -11.32 -9.20 3.95
N ASP A 92 -12.49 -9.80 4.24
CA ASP A 92 -12.91 -10.17 5.60
C ASP A 92 -11.87 -11.04 6.35
N GLU A 93 -11.01 -11.74 5.59
CA GLU A 93 -9.86 -12.46 6.10
C GLU A 93 -8.54 -11.85 5.59
N VAL A 94 -7.59 -11.67 6.52
CA VAL A 94 -6.22 -11.25 6.18
C VAL A 94 -5.53 -12.40 5.42
N SER A 95 -5.45 -12.24 4.10
CA SER A 95 -4.80 -13.15 3.17
C SER A 95 -3.81 -12.41 2.27
N LEU A 96 -2.99 -13.16 1.51
CA LEU A 96 -2.09 -12.63 0.47
C LEU A 96 -2.54 -13.12 -0.92
N THR A 97 -3.84 -13.05 -1.16
CA THR A 97 -4.49 -13.41 -2.43
C THR A 97 -4.76 -12.13 -3.20
N GLN A 98 -4.18 -12.02 -4.39
CA GLN A 98 -4.35 -10.83 -5.20
C GLN A 98 -5.72 -10.83 -5.87
N THR A 99 -6.62 -9.94 -5.42
CA THR A 99 -7.97 -9.72 -5.97
C THR A 99 -8.08 -8.43 -6.78
N ALA A 100 -7.05 -7.58 -6.74
CA ALA A 100 -7.01 -6.33 -7.50
C ALA A 100 -5.62 -6.05 -8.08
N SER A 101 -5.53 -5.08 -8.98
CA SER A 101 -4.27 -4.51 -9.48
C SER A 101 -4.42 -3.02 -9.76
N LEU A 102 -3.30 -2.36 -10.01
CA LEU A 102 -3.27 -1.11 -10.76
C LEU A 102 -2.88 -1.39 -12.22
N ALA A 103 -3.53 -0.69 -13.14
CA ALA A 103 -3.30 -0.71 -14.58
C ALA A 103 -2.95 0.69 -15.09
N LEU A 104 -2.60 0.79 -16.37
CA LEU A 104 -2.34 2.06 -17.05
C LEU A 104 -3.52 3.03 -16.87
N ASN A 105 -3.19 4.30 -16.70
CA ASN A 105 -4.19 5.36 -16.70
C ASN A 105 -4.98 5.35 -18.02
N ASP A 106 -6.27 5.69 -17.97
CA ASP A 106 -7.10 5.80 -19.18
C ASP A 106 -6.62 6.90 -20.14
N SER A 107 -5.88 7.90 -19.63
CA SER A 107 -5.24 8.92 -20.47
C SER A 107 -4.09 8.36 -21.32
N GLY A 108 -3.58 7.17 -21.03
CA GLY A 108 -2.41 6.59 -21.67
C GLY A 108 -1.10 7.31 -21.35
N HIS A 109 -1.11 8.27 -20.41
CA HIS A 109 0.03 9.12 -20.08
C HIS A 109 0.34 9.10 -18.58
N TYR A 110 1.56 9.54 -18.24
CA TYR A 110 1.95 9.82 -16.87
C TYR A 110 1.27 11.10 -16.39
N GLU A 111 0.57 11.02 -15.25
CA GLU A 111 -0.07 12.17 -14.62
C GLU A 111 0.86 12.75 -13.54
N ASP A 112 1.28 14.01 -13.71
CA ASP A 112 1.96 14.82 -12.67
C ASP A 112 1.14 16.09 -12.44
N ARG A 113 0.29 16.06 -11.43
CA ARG A 113 -0.66 17.16 -11.18
C ARG A 113 -1.08 17.22 -9.72
N TRP A 114 -1.65 18.35 -9.35
CA TRP A 114 -2.35 18.49 -8.08
C TRP A 114 -3.80 18.05 -8.21
N VAL A 115 -4.27 17.23 -7.29
CA VAL A 115 -5.67 16.80 -7.20
C VAL A 115 -6.22 17.11 -5.82
N THR A 116 -7.52 17.24 -5.73
CA THR A 116 -8.25 17.27 -4.46
C THR A 116 -8.83 15.89 -4.23
N LEU A 117 -8.48 15.28 -3.10
CA LEU A 117 -9.09 14.06 -2.62
C LEU A 117 -10.17 14.45 -1.60
N GLU A 118 -11.30 13.75 -1.65
CA GLU A 118 -12.36 13.82 -0.65
C GLU A 118 -12.44 12.46 0.04
N PHE A 119 -12.70 12.47 1.34
CA PHE A 119 -12.76 11.25 2.14
C PHE A 119 -14.17 11.04 2.68
N ASP A 120 -14.59 9.78 2.75
CA ASP A 120 -15.79 9.43 3.50
C ASP A 120 -15.48 9.59 5.00
N THR A 121 -16.24 10.47 5.66
CA THR A 121 -16.14 10.71 7.10
C THR A 121 -16.47 9.47 7.94
N ASN A 122 -17.16 8.48 7.36
CA ASN A 122 -17.50 7.22 8.01
C ASN A 122 -16.46 6.12 7.75
N SER A 123 -15.44 6.36 6.91
CA SER A 123 -14.41 5.37 6.63
C SER A 123 -13.67 4.97 7.93
N PRO A 124 -13.39 3.67 8.14
CA PRO A 124 -12.62 3.20 9.28
C PRO A 124 -11.12 3.54 9.17
N CYS A 125 -10.67 4.14 8.06
CA CYS A 125 -9.28 4.48 7.81
C CYS A 125 -8.71 5.44 8.88
N ILE A 126 -7.76 4.92 9.67
CA ILE A 126 -7.13 5.71 10.74
C ILE A 126 -6.29 6.88 10.20
N TRP A 127 -5.79 6.78 8.97
CA TRP A 127 -4.89 7.77 8.37
C TRP A 127 -5.59 9.04 7.93
N THR A 128 -6.90 8.95 7.65
CA THR A 128 -7.73 10.05 7.14
C THR A 128 -8.80 10.47 8.13
N LYS A 129 -8.71 9.99 9.38
CA LYS A 129 -9.71 10.28 10.41
C LYS A 129 -9.81 11.78 10.68
N GLY A 130 -11.03 12.32 10.58
CA GLY A 130 -11.30 13.75 10.78
C GLY A 130 -10.85 14.65 9.63
N MET A 131 -10.56 14.07 8.46
CA MET A 131 -10.19 14.83 7.26
C MET A 131 -11.34 14.74 6.25
N ASP A 132 -11.85 15.89 5.81
CA ASP A 132 -12.91 15.92 4.79
C ASP A 132 -12.33 15.93 3.37
N ARG A 133 -11.26 16.70 3.18
CA ARG A 133 -10.59 16.87 1.88
C ARG A 133 -9.14 17.28 2.05
N ILE A 134 -8.30 16.89 1.11
CA ILE A 134 -6.93 17.38 0.99
C ILE A 134 -6.55 17.64 -0.45
N ARG A 135 -5.65 18.61 -0.65
CA ARG A 135 -5.01 18.84 -1.93
C ARG A 135 -3.61 18.23 -1.91
N VAL A 136 -3.35 17.27 -2.79
CA VAL A 136 -2.10 16.50 -2.82
C VAL A 136 -1.55 16.37 -4.25
N PRO A 137 -0.23 16.22 -4.41
CA PRO A 137 0.35 15.90 -5.69
C PRO A 137 0.14 14.41 -6.01
N VAL A 138 -0.18 14.11 -7.27
CA VAL A 138 -0.21 12.74 -7.81
C VAL A 138 0.78 12.61 -8.95
N ARG A 139 1.44 11.45 -9.01
CA ARG A 139 2.60 11.18 -9.88
C ARG A 139 2.63 9.71 -10.28
N HIS A 140 1.85 9.32 -11.29
CA HIS A 140 1.73 7.91 -11.70
C HIS A 140 1.38 7.73 -13.18
N GLY A 141 1.91 6.67 -13.79
CA GLY A 141 1.45 6.13 -15.09
C GLY A 141 0.51 4.94 -14.95
N GLU A 142 0.59 4.22 -13.83
CA GLU A 142 -0.23 3.04 -13.50
C GLU A 142 -1.01 3.28 -12.20
N GLY A 143 -2.04 4.12 -12.23
CA GLY A 143 -2.87 4.43 -11.06
C GLY A 143 -4.31 3.94 -11.16
N LYS A 144 -4.71 3.34 -12.29
CA LYS A 144 -6.10 2.89 -12.47
C LYS A 144 -6.34 1.61 -11.69
N PHE A 145 -7.21 1.68 -10.68
CA PHE A 145 -7.62 0.50 -9.92
C PHE A 145 -8.50 -0.42 -10.77
N VAL A 146 -8.16 -1.71 -10.80
CA VAL A 146 -8.87 -2.75 -11.56
C VAL A 146 -8.99 -4.03 -10.75
N THR A 147 -10.07 -4.76 -11.00
CA THR A 147 -10.35 -6.12 -10.48
C THR A 147 -10.93 -6.94 -11.63
N ASP A 148 -10.76 -8.26 -11.59
CA ASP A 148 -11.40 -9.19 -12.53
C ASP A 148 -12.84 -9.54 -12.14
N ASP A 149 -13.23 -9.26 -10.90
CA ASP A 149 -14.60 -9.39 -10.39
C ASP A 149 -15.18 -8.01 -10.06
N ALA A 150 -16.11 -7.56 -10.88
CA ALA A 150 -16.79 -6.27 -10.70
C ALA A 150 -17.65 -6.21 -9.42
N THR A 151 -18.12 -7.36 -8.91
CA THR A 151 -18.94 -7.39 -7.68
C THR A 151 -18.14 -7.01 -6.44
N LEU A 152 -16.80 -7.17 -6.49
CA LEU A 152 -15.91 -6.74 -5.42
C LEU A 152 -15.82 -5.22 -5.31
N LEU A 153 -15.98 -4.48 -6.41
CA LEU A 153 -15.96 -3.01 -6.37
C LEU A 153 -17.10 -2.46 -5.52
N ASP A 154 -18.31 -2.98 -5.71
CA ASP A 154 -19.48 -2.57 -4.93
C ASP A 154 -19.33 -2.96 -3.46
N LYS A 155 -18.76 -4.15 -3.19
CA LYS A 155 -18.45 -4.59 -1.81
C LYS A 155 -17.48 -3.64 -1.12
N TRP A 156 -16.35 -3.32 -1.76
CA TRP A 156 -15.33 -2.42 -1.16
C TRP A 156 -15.85 -0.99 -1.03
N ALA A 157 -16.65 -0.51 -1.98
CA ALA A 157 -17.29 0.81 -1.85
C ALA A 157 -18.26 0.88 -0.66
N ALA A 158 -18.95 -0.23 -0.34
CA ALA A 158 -19.86 -0.31 0.79
C ALA A 158 -19.17 -0.48 2.15
N SER A 159 -17.92 -0.95 2.19
CA SER A 159 -17.17 -1.15 3.43
C SER A 159 -16.48 0.11 3.97
N GLY A 160 -16.48 1.20 3.21
CA GLY A 160 -15.72 2.43 3.52
C GLY A 160 -14.22 2.28 3.28
#